data_AF-A0A8T0QMU7-F1
#
_entry.id   AF-A0A8T0QMU7-F1
#
_cell.length_a   1.000
_cell.length_b   1.000
_cell.length_c   1.000
_cell.angle_alpha   90.00
_cell.angle_beta   90.00
_cell.angle_gamma   90.00
#
_symmetry.space_group_name_H-M   'P 1'
#
loop_
_entity.id
_entity.type
_entity.pdbx_description
1 polymer ?
#
loop_
_entity_poly.entity_id
_entity_poly.type
_entity_poly.pdbx_seq_one_letter_code
_entity_poly.pdbx_strand_id
1 'polypeptide(L)'
;MANTVFLSDSQLLITALNNEDPIQASPDYRIRPHLSQITTANKNKGVHYIKIPRTHNSQAHRLARQALNTPPNSSCLYSCFYLGHSSQCPVHHALQSFQWGPISLISVICV
;
A
#
# COMPACT_ATOMS: atom_id res chain seq x y z
N MET A 1 -2.15 12.70 24.78
CA MET A 1 -1.48 12.36 23.51
C MET A 1 -1.45 10.84 23.43
N ALA A 2 -2.07 10.23 22.42
CA ALA A 2 -2.17 8.77 22.33
C ALA A 2 -0.85 8.20 21.78
N ASN A 3 -0.08 7.52 22.63
CA ASN A 3 1.15 6.85 22.20
C ASN A 3 0.76 5.64 21.33
N THR A 4 0.98 5.73 20.02
CA THR A 4 0.54 4.69 19.08
C THR A 4 1.66 3.69 18.86
N VAL A 5 1.37 2.42 19.09
CA VAL A 5 2.35 1.34 18.98
C VAL A 5 2.05 0.49 17.74
N PHE A 6 3.03 0.37 16.86
CA PHE A 6 3.00 -0.51 15.69
C PHE A 6 3.85 -1.75 15.96
N LEU A 7 3.27 -2.93 15.71
CA LEU A 7 3.91 -4.22 15.95
C LEU A 7 4.21 -4.92 14.61
N SER A 8 5.40 -5.49 14.47
CA SER A 8 5.75 -6.31 13.31
C SER A 8 6.72 -7.42 13.68
N ASP A 9 6.65 -8.54 12.96
CA ASP A 9 7.64 -9.61 13.06
C ASP A 9 8.82 -9.43 12.09
N SER A 10 8.83 -8.38 11.26
CA SER A 10 9.93 -8.09 10.33
C SER A 10 11.07 -7.34 11.03
N GLN A 11 12.22 -8.01 11.19
CA GLN A 11 13.41 -7.39 11.80
C GLN A 11 13.90 -6.20 10.96
N LEU A 12 14.01 -6.39 9.65
CA LEU A 12 14.50 -5.37 8.73
C LEU A 12 13.64 -4.11 8.78
N LEU A 13 12.32 -4.27 8.82
CA LEU A 13 11.38 -3.15 8.87
C LEU A 13 11.48 -2.37 10.19
N ILE A 14 11.47 -3.09 11.33
CA ILE A 14 11.52 -2.45 12.66
C ILE A 14 12.88 -1.78 12.89
N THR A 15 13.98 -2.40 12.44
CA THR A 15 15.30 -1.76 12.50
C THR A 15 15.32 -0.49 11.67
N ALA A 16 14.84 -0.50 10.42
CA ALA A 16 14.80 0.71 9.60
C ALA A 16 13.96 1.83 10.23
N LEU A 17 12.73 1.53 10.68
CA LEU A 17 11.80 2.53 11.21
C LEU A 17 12.22 3.17 12.54
N ASN A 18 13.07 2.50 13.32
CA ASN A 18 13.61 3.03 14.58
C ASN A 18 14.91 3.82 14.40
N ASN A 19 15.46 3.93 13.19
CA ASN A 19 16.58 4.83 12.92
C ASN A 19 16.10 6.28 12.76
N GLU A 20 17.00 7.24 12.98
CA GLU A 20 16.71 8.67 12.78
C GLU A 20 16.32 8.99 11.32
N ASP A 21 16.98 8.32 10.36
CA ASP A 21 16.61 8.34 8.95
C ASP A 21 16.26 6.92 8.47
N PRO A 22 14.98 6.52 8.52
CA PRO A 22 14.53 5.21 8.05
C PRO A 22 14.82 4.94 6.57
N ILE A 23 14.85 5.98 5.74
CA ILE A 23 15.01 5.84 4.29
C ILE A 23 16.45 5.43 3.98
N GLN A 24 17.43 6.07 4.63
CA GLN A 24 18.84 5.74 4.47
C GLN A 24 19.25 4.47 5.21
N ALA A 25 18.65 4.21 6.37
CA ALA A 25 18.95 3.02 7.16
C ALA A 25 18.51 1.71 6.50
N SER A 26 17.60 1.75 5.52
CA SER A 26 17.19 0.55 4.80
C SER A 26 18.27 0.07 3.82
N PRO A 27 18.81 -1.16 3.99
CA PRO A 27 19.74 -1.75 3.03
C PRO A 27 19.04 -2.14 1.71
N ASP A 28 17.72 -2.36 1.74
CA ASP A 28 16.92 -2.63 0.54
C ASP A 28 16.28 -1.33 0.03
N TYR A 29 16.67 -0.89 -1.16
CA TYR A 29 16.14 0.34 -1.75
C TYR A 29 14.65 0.23 -2.10
N ARG A 30 14.13 -0.99 -2.33
CA ARG A 30 12.76 -1.23 -2.80
C ARG A 30 11.72 -0.87 -1.74
N ILE A 31 12.11 -0.87 -0.46
CA ILE A 31 11.20 -0.54 0.64
C ILE A 31 11.19 0.96 0.99
N ARG A 32 12.14 1.76 0.47
CA ARG A 32 12.27 3.19 0.78
C ARG A 32 11.00 4.02 0.50
N PRO A 33 10.26 3.82 -0.61
CA PRO A 33 9.01 4.55 -0.84
C PRO A 33 7.97 4.28 0.26
N HIS A 34 7.88 3.03 0.71
CA HIS A 34 6.96 2.62 1.77
C HIS A 34 7.38 3.21 3.13
N LEU A 35 8.68 3.22 3.44
CA LEU A 35 9.19 3.86 4.65
C LEU A 35 8.88 5.35 4.67
N SER A 36 9.08 6.05 3.54
CA SER A 36 8.72 7.47 3.40
C SER A 36 7.23 7.73 3.66
N GLN A 37 6.35 6.89 3.11
CA GLN A 37 4.91 6.98 3.35
C GLN A 37 4.57 6.79 4.83
N ILE A 38 5.13 5.75 5.48
CA ILE A 38 4.90 5.47 6.91
C ILE A 38 5.39 6.63 7.78
N THR A 39 6.59 7.16 7.53
CA THR A 39 7.17 8.26 8.30
C THR A 39 6.37 9.53 8.14
N THR A 40 5.97 9.87 6.90
CA THR A 40 5.14 11.04 6.62
C THR A 40 3.77 10.92 7.29
N ALA A 41 3.11 9.77 7.18
CA ALA A 41 1.79 9.53 7.76
C ALA A 41 1.80 9.59 9.30
N ASN A 42 2.94 9.31 9.93
CA ASN A 42 3.11 9.27 11.37
C ASN A 42 3.90 10.44 11.96
N LYS A 43 4.19 11.46 11.15
CA LYS A 43 4.93 12.66 11.57
C LYS A 43 4.22 13.31 12.77
N ASN A 44 5.00 13.59 13.82
CA ASN A 44 4.55 14.22 15.07
C ASN A 44 3.52 13.43 15.91
N LYS A 45 3.26 12.15 15.58
CA LYS A 45 2.26 11.34 16.31
C LYS A 45 2.81 10.60 17.53
N GLY A 46 4.11 10.69 17.81
CA GLY A 46 4.75 9.96 18.91
C GLY A 46 4.50 8.46 18.77
N VAL A 47 5.00 7.86 17.69
CA VAL A 47 4.76 6.44 17.35
C VAL A 47 5.94 5.59 17.78
N HIS A 48 5.69 4.33 18.15
CA HIS A 48 6.74 3.38 18.52
C HIS A 48 6.61 2.12 17.67
N TYR A 49 7.73 1.63 17.13
CA TYR A 49 7.77 0.43 16.30
C TYR A 49 8.45 -0.70 17.07
N ILE A 50 7.71 -1.76 17.39
CA ILE A 50 8.19 -2.85 18.24
C ILE A 50 8.25 -4.16 17.46
N LYS A 51 9.38 -4.85 17.60
CA LYS A 51 9.59 -6.19 17.07
C LYS A 51 8.89 -7.20 17.94
N ILE A 52 8.05 -8.04 17.34
CA ILE A 52 7.40 -9.17 18.02
C ILE A 52 7.84 -10.53 17.44
N PRO A 53 7.74 -11.63 18.20
CA PRO A 53 7.90 -12.98 17.67
C PRO A 53 6.86 -13.31 16.58
N ARG A 54 7.24 -14.13 15.59
CA ARG A 54 6.33 -14.53 14.49
C ARG A 54 5.05 -15.20 14.98
N THR A 55 5.16 -15.95 16.07
CA THR A 55 4.02 -16.63 16.72
C THR A 55 2.92 -15.66 17.16
N HIS A 56 3.29 -14.43 17.54
CA HIS A 56 2.36 -13.37 17.91
C HIS A 56 1.84 -12.56 16.71
N ASN A 57 2.38 -12.76 15.50
CA ASN A 57 1.93 -12.09 14.27
C ASN A 57 1.18 -13.03 13.30
N SER A 58 0.71 -14.18 13.81
CA SER A 58 0.10 -15.25 13.00
C SER A 58 -1.12 -14.78 12.21
N GLN A 59 -1.97 -13.94 12.81
CA GLN A 59 -3.15 -13.40 12.16
C GLN A 59 -2.80 -12.47 11.00
N ALA A 60 -1.86 -11.54 11.19
CA ALA A 60 -1.43 -10.64 10.12
C ALA A 60 -0.77 -11.42 8.98
N HIS A 61 0.04 -12.44 9.31
CA HIS A 61 0.62 -13.33 8.31
C HIS A 61 -0.45 -14.08 7.51
N ARG A 62 -1.47 -14.64 8.18
CA ARG A 62 -2.59 -15.33 7.52
C ARG A 62 -3.34 -14.39 6.57
N LEU A 63 -3.61 -13.16 7.00
CA LEU A 63 -4.27 -12.14 6.17
C LEU A 63 -3.42 -11.74 4.96
N ALA A 64 -2.12 -11.54 5.14
CA ALA A 64 -1.20 -11.25 4.04
C ALA A 64 -1.15 -12.39 3.02
N ARG A 65 -1.14 -13.65 3.49
CA ARG A 65 -1.19 -14.84 2.62
C ARG A 65 -2.52 -14.97 1.90
N GLN A 66 -3.62 -14.66 2.57
CA GLN A 66 -4.93 -14.60 1.93
C GLN A 66 -4.92 -13.54 0.82
N ALA A 67 -4.51 -12.30 1.11
CA ALA A 67 -4.45 -11.23 0.10
C ALA A 67 -3.57 -11.59 -1.11
N LEU A 68 -2.46 -12.30 -0.90
CA LEU A 68 -1.59 -12.78 -1.98
C LEU A 68 -2.27 -13.84 -2.88
N ASN A 69 -3.09 -14.70 -2.29
CA ASN A 69 -3.78 -15.79 -2.98
C ASN A 69 -5.17 -15.39 -3.49
N THR A 70 -5.73 -14.29 -2.98
CA THR A 70 -6.96 -13.70 -3.49
C THR A 70 -6.65 -13.19 -4.89
N PRO A 71 -7.36 -13.66 -5.93
CA PRO A 71 -7.23 -13.09 -7.26
C PRO A 71 -7.38 -11.57 -7.14
N PRO A 72 -6.52 -10.77 -7.80
CA PRO A 72 -6.72 -9.33 -7.80
C PRO A 72 -8.18 -9.07 -8.16
N ASN A 73 -8.88 -8.29 -7.35
CA ASN A 73 -10.22 -7.85 -7.72
C ASN A 73 -10.10 -7.35 -9.16
N SER A 74 -10.74 -8.03 -10.09
CA SER A 74 -10.64 -7.79 -11.54
C SER A 74 -11.22 -6.44 -11.96
N SER A 75 -11.50 -5.57 -10.98
CA SER A 75 -11.75 -4.16 -11.18
C SER A 75 -10.44 -3.47 -11.56
N CYS A 76 -10.26 -3.24 -12.86
CA CYS A 76 -9.30 -2.29 -13.39
C CYS A 76 -9.27 -1.00 -12.53
N LEU A 77 -8.09 -0.59 -12.07
CA LEU A 77 -7.93 0.69 -11.38
C LEU A 77 -8.19 1.83 -12.36
N TYR A 78 -9.08 2.76 -12.04
CA TYR A 78 -9.41 3.88 -12.91
C TYR A 78 -9.12 5.23 -12.24
N SER A 79 -8.52 6.17 -12.96
CA SER A 79 -8.29 7.53 -12.48
C SER A 79 -8.54 8.55 -13.60
N CYS A 80 -9.19 9.66 -13.29
CA CYS A 80 -9.46 10.76 -14.22
C CYS A 80 -8.84 12.06 -13.71
N PHE A 81 -7.91 12.61 -14.47
CA PHE A 81 -7.25 13.88 -14.17
C PHE A 81 -7.71 15.03 -15.09
N TYR A 82 -8.50 14.74 -16.12
CA TYR A 82 -9.07 15.76 -16.99
C TYR A 82 -10.18 16.54 -16.27
N LEU A 83 -9.92 17.81 -15.98
CA LEU A 83 -10.80 18.70 -15.22
C LEU A 83 -12.13 19.03 -15.94
N GLY A 84 -12.21 18.80 -17.25
CA GLY A 84 -13.44 19.04 -18.02
C GLY A 84 -14.50 17.95 -17.86
N HIS A 85 -14.16 16.79 -17.29
CA HIS A 85 -15.13 15.73 -17.00
C HIS A 85 -15.73 15.95 -15.61
N SER A 86 -16.88 16.62 -15.53
CA SER A 86 -17.55 16.92 -14.25
C SER A 86 -18.40 15.77 -13.71
N SER A 87 -18.80 14.81 -14.55
CA SER A 87 -19.71 13.72 -14.11
C SER A 87 -19.68 12.45 -14.96
N GLN A 88 -19.34 12.52 -16.26
CA GLN A 88 -19.32 11.36 -17.17
C GLN A 88 -18.03 11.34 -17.98
N CYS A 89 -17.04 10.59 -17.52
CA CYS A 89 -15.83 10.40 -18.31
C CYS A 89 -16.10 9.35 -19.43
N PRO A 90 -15.87 9.68 -20.71
CA PRO A 90 -16.03 8.74 -21.80
C PRO A 90 -15.18 7.47 -21.64
N VAL A 91 -13.98 7.60 -21.07
CA VAL A 91 -13.08 6.47 -20.77
C VAL A 91 -13.71 5.54 -19.73
N HIS A 92 -14.32 6.09 -18.68
CA HIS A 92 -15.02 5.29 -17.67
C HIS A 92 -16.20 4.52 -18.28
N HIS A 93 -17.00 5.17 -19.14
CA HIS A 93 -18.11 4.51 -19.83
C HIS A 93 -17.63 3.41 -20.79
N ALA A 94 -16.57 3.67 -21.55
CA ALA A 94 -15.99 2.67 -22.44
C ALA A 94 -15.53 1.43 -21.65
N LEU A 95 -14.86 1.62 -20.50
CA LEU A 95 -14.40 0.53 -19.63
C LEU A 95 -15.53 -0.34 -19.10
N GLN A 96 -16.71 0.24 -18.82
CA GLN A 96 -17.89 -0.50 -18.36
C GLN A 96 -18.57 -1.30 -19.48
N SER A 97 -18.48 -0.81 -20.72
CA SER A 97 -19.16 -1.40 -21.88
C SER A 97 -18.33 -2.45 -22.62
N PHE A 98 -17.01 -2.49 -22.41
CA PHE A 98 -16.09 -3.30 -23.22
C PHE A 98 -15.81 -4.67 -22.60
N GLN A 99 -15.94 -5.73 -23.40
CA GLN A 99 -15.53 -7.08 -23.02
C GLN A 99 -14.08 -7.32 -23.44
N TRP A 100 -13.19 -7.44 -22.46
CA TRP A 100 -11.75 -7.60 -22.68
C TRP A 100 -11.32 -9.04 -23.05
N GLY A 101 -12.27 -9.98 -23.11
CA GLY A 101 -12.00 -11.39 -23.41
C GLY A 101 -11.03 -12.00 -22.39
N PRO A 102 -9.90 -12.61 -22.83
CA PRO A 102 -8.92 -13.21 -21.92
C PRO A 102 -7.98 -12.18 -21.26
N ILE A 103 -8.11 -10.90 -21.59
CA ILE A 103 -7.22 -9.83 -21.10
C ILE A 103 -7.86 -9.22 -19.85
N SER A 104 -7.08 -9.10 -18.77
CA SER A 104 -7.49 -8.34 -17.58
C SER A 104 -6.78 -6.99 -17.58
N LEU A 105 -7.55 -5.91 -17.62
CA LEU A 105 -7.01 -4.57 -17.40
C LEU A 105 -6.57 -4.41 -15.94
N ILE A 106 -5.38 -3.83 -15.76
CA ILE A 106 -4.80 -3.58 -14.44
C ILE A 106 -5.07 -2.13 -14.01
N SER A 107 -4.84 -1.16 -14.91
CA SER A 107 -5.13 0.24 -14.65
C SER A 107 -5.37 1.06 -15.92
N VAL A 108 -6.17 2.13 -15.81
CA VAL A 108 -6.44 3.11 -16.85
C VAL A 108 -6.44 4.52 -16.26
N ILE A 109 -5.74 5.43 -16.94
CA ILE A 109 -5.66 6.83 -16.58
C ILE A 109 -6.22 7.67 -17.73
N CYS A 110 -7.24 8.48 -17.44
CA CYS A 110 -7.72 9.53 -18.33
C CYS A 110 -6.99 10.83 -17.98
N VAL A 111 -6.21 11.36 -18.92
CA VAL A 111 -5.49 12.65 -18.81
C VAL A 111 -6.14 13.73 -19.64
#